data_AF-A0A950A0X6-F1
#
_entry.id   AF-A0A950A0X6-F1
#
_cell.length_a   1.000
_cell.length_b   1.000
_cell.length_c   1.000
_cell.angle_alpha   90.00
_cell.angle_beta   90.00
_cell.angle_gamma   90.00
#
_symmetry.space_group_name_H-M   'P 1'
#
loop_
_entity.id
_entity.type
_entity.pdbx_description
1 polymer ?
#
loop_
_entity_poly.entity_id
_entity_poly.type
_entity_poly.pdbx_seq_one_letter_code
_entity_poly.pdbx_strand_id
1 'polypeptide(L)' 'MSSVPATPTRVRSPAEIQRPGVVGTNTVRADGIPKVKGEFEYSSDMRMDGMLWG' A
#
# COMPACT_ATOMS: atom_id res chain seq x y z
N MET A 1 31.90 0.51 -29.13
CA MET A 1 30.88 1.42 -28.56
C MET A 1 30.00 0.59 -27.66
N SER A 2 30.03 0.81 -26.33
CA SER A 2 29.23 0.06 -25.36
C SER A 2 27.97 0.86 -25.03
N SER A 3 26.79 0.25 -25.16
CA SER A 3 25.49 0.86 -24.91
C SER A 3 24.92 0.33 -23.60
N VAL A 4 24.54 1.23 -22.69
CA VAL A 4 23.89 0.88 -21.42
C VAL A 4 22.39 0.67 -21.67
N PRO A 5 21.78 -0.46 -21.26
CA PRO A 5 20.35 -0.65 -21.42
C PRO A 5 19.57 0.27 -20.48
N ALA A 6 18.51 0.89 -20.98
CA ALA A 6 17.63 1.73 -20.17
C ALA A 6 16.79 0.87 -19.22
N THR A 7 16.83 1.19 -17.91
CA THR A 7 16.02 0.53 -16.88
C THR A 7 14.54 0.90 -17.06
N PRO A 8 13.62 -0.08 -17.17
CA PRO A 8 12.20 0.23 -17.28
C PRO A 8 11.69 0.87 -15.99
N THR A 9 11.04 2.03 -16.11
CA THR A 9 10.37 2.70 -14.99
C THR A 9 9.09 1.94 -14.64
N ARG A 10 9.00 1.41 -13.41
CA ARG A 10 7.77 0.80 -12.90
C ARG A 10 6.72 1.89 -12.71
N VAL A 11 5.69 1.88 -13.55
CA VAL A 11 4.49 2.69 -13.35
C VAL A 11 3.62 1.98 -12.31
N ARG A 12 3.50 2.56 -11.10
CA ARG A 12 2.53 2.07 -10.10
C ARG A 12 1.15 2.57 -10.51
N SER A 13 0.22 1.66 -10.80
CA SER A 13 -1.20 2.00 -10.91
C SER A 13 -1.62 2.70 -9.62
N PRO A 14 -2.27 3.88 -9.68
CA PRO A 14 -2.78 4.53 -8.49
C PRO A 14 -3.66 3.54 -7.72
N ALA A 15 -3.35 3.33 -6.45
CA ALA A 15 -4.28 2.60 -5.58
C ALA A 15 -5.61 3.34 -5.58
N GLU A 16 -6.72 2.61 -5.55
CA GLU A 16 -8.05 3.20 -5.46
C GLU A 16 -8.11 4.10 -4.21
N ILE A 17 -8.26 5.41 -4.44
CA ILE A 17 -8.27 6.39 -3.35
C ILE A 17 -9.66 6.34 -2.71
N GLN A 18 -9.77 5.64 -1.59
CA GLN A 18 -10.94 5.71 -0.73
C GLN A 18 -11.09 7.13 -0.15
N ARG A 19 -12.13 7.87 -0.57
CA ARG A 19 -12.47 9.20 -0.05
C ARG A 19 -13.83 9.18 0.67
N PRO A 20 -13.95 8.53 1.84
CA PRO A 20 -15.20 8.52 2.58
C PRO A 20 -15.49 9.89 3.21
N GLY A 21 -16.71 10.37 3.04
CA GLY A 21 -17.24 11.58 3.68
C GLY A 21 -16.91 12.90 2.96
N VAL A 22 -17.42 14.00 3.52
CA VAL A 22 -17.15 15.38 3.08
C VAL A 22 -16.78 16.25 4.27
N VAL A 23 -16.14 17.40 4.01
CA VAL A 23 -15.76 18.36 5.06
C VAL A 23 -16.99 18.76 5.89
N GLY A 24 -16.84 18.77 7.21
CA GLY A 24 -17.93 19.11 8.15
C GLY A 24 -18.83 17.94 8.56
N THR A 25 -18.58 16.73 8.06
CA THR A 25 -19.33 15.53 8.46
C THR A 25 -18.53 14.63 9.39
N ASN A 26 -19.22 13.93 10.29
CA ASN A 26 -18.63 12.82 11.02
C ASN A 26 -18.63 11.59 10.10
N THR A 27 -17.46 11.16 9.66
CA THR A 27 -17.30 10.04 8.72
C THR A 27 -16.57 8.89 9.37
N VAL A 28 -16.88 7.67 8.91
CA VAL A 28 -16.10 6.48 9.26
C VAL A 28 -14.72 6.55 8.62
N ARG A 29 -13.72 6.01 9.33
CA ARG A 29 -12.36 5.90 8.79
C ARG A 29 -12.32 4.82 7.71
N ALA A 30 -11.69 5.12 6.58
CA ALA A 30 -11.51 4.18 5.46
C ALA A 30 -10.81 2.87 5.88
N ASP A 31 -9.88 2.97 6.83
CA ASP A 31 -9.08 1.87 7.35
C ASP A 31 -9.69 1.20 8.60
N GLY A 32 -10.84 1.67 9.09
CA GLY A 32 -11.37 1.25 10.39
C GLY A 32 -11.77 -0.23 10.44
N ILE A 33 -12.54 -0.68 9.45
CA ILE A 33 -13.03 -2.07 9.37
C ILE A 33 -11.89 -3.09 9.24
N PRO A 34 -10.96 -2.98 8.26
CA PRO A 34 -9.90 -3.99 8.13
C PRO A 34 -9.00 -4.03 9.37
N LYS A 35 -8.82 -2.91 10.07
CA LYS A 35 -8.07 -2.88 11.33
C LYS A 35 -8.74 -3.67 12.46
N VAL A 36 -10.05 -3.49 12.67
CA VAL A 36 -10.75 -4.22 13.75
C VAL A 36 -11.00 -5.69 13.43
N LYS A 37 -10.96 -6.07 12.16
CA LYS A 37 -11.09 -7.46 11.71
C LYS A 37 -9.77 -8.23 11.64
N GLY A 38 -8.62 -7.55 11.77
CA GLY A 38 -7.31 -8.17 11.55
C GLY A 38 -6.98 -8.43 10.09
N GLU A 39 -7.66 -7.74 9.16
CA GLU A 39 -7.44 -7.82 7.72
C GLU A 39 -6.48 -6.72 7.21
N PHE A 40 -6.13 -5.75 8.06
CA PHE A 40 -5.21 -4.68 7.71
C PHE A 40 -3.77 -5.18 7.78
N GLU A 41 -3.03 -5.11 6.67
CA GLU A 41 -1.62 -5.51 6.64
C GLU A 41 -0.73 -4.48 7.33
N TYR A 42 -0.10 -4.88 8.42
CA TYR A 42 0.99 -4.14 9.06
C TYR A 42 2.34 -4.56 8.48
N SER A 43 3.39 -3.75 8.73
CA SER A 43 4.76 -4.07 8.29
C SER A 43 5.25 -5.44 8.78
N SER A 44 4.79 -5.85 9.96
CA SER A 44 5.13 -7.15 10.57
C SER A 44 4.40 -8.34 9.92
N ASP A 45 3.32 -8.07 9.18
CA ASP A 45 2.53 -9.09 8.50
C ASP A 45 3.10 -9.42 7.11
N MET A 46 3.96 -8.56 6.56
CA MET A 46 4.60 -8.79 5.28
C MET A 46 5.50 -10.03 5.33
N ARG A 47 5.39 -10.88 4.31
CA ARG A 47 6.23 -12.07 4.13
C ARG A 47 6.75 -12.13 2.70
N MET A 48 8.00 -12.53 2.57
CA MET A 48 8.67 -12.74 1.29
C MET A 48 9.66 -13.88 1.43
N ASP A 49 9.81 -14.70 0.40
CA ASP A 49 10.82 -15.75 0.37
C ASP A 49 12.22 -15.16 0.53
N GLY A 50 12.98 -15.68 1.50
CA GLY A 50 14.33 -15.18 1.81
C GLY A 50 14.36 -13.83 2.54
N MET A 51 13.25 -13.35 3.12
CA MET A 51 13.25 -12.14 3.95
C MET A 51 14.27 -12.27 5.10
N LEU A 52 15.14 -11.25 5.21
CA LEU A 52 16.13 -11.16 6.27
C LEU A 52 15.53 -10.51 7.52
N TRP A 53 15.97 -10.94 8.70
CA TRP A 53 15.50 -10.48 10.01
C TRP A 53 16.70 -10.02 10.85
N GLY A 54 16.55 -8.95 11.62
CA GLY A 54 17.61 -8.39 12.47
C GLY A 54 17.04 -7.60 13.63
#